data_AF-A0A2M9E5A1-F1
#
_entry.id   AF-A0A2M9E5A1-F1
#
_cell.length_a   1.000
_cell.length_b   1.000
_cell.length_c   1.000
_cell.angle_alpha   90.00
_cell.angle_beta   90.00
_cell.angle_gamma   90.00
#
_symmetry.space_group_name_H-M   'P 1'
#
loop_
_entity.id
_entity.type
_entity.pdbx_description
1 polymer ?
#
loop_
_entity_poly.entity_id
_entity_poly.type
_entity_poly.pdbx_seq_one_letter_code
_entity_poly.pdbx_strand_id
1 'polypeptide(L)'
;MIGAPIARGAMMKSTLFPVLAAAIAASALAGCGDRASEPSQASLPSAATPSADRVQSNDPTVRRHERAAPPELQALVNGRFQPRGERATRATGAIEIDDHAISAELGSALSTERIAIVRGDDQYRAGERYSSLLMVGAEQPVELRRVYPAPVDATAADADRQDTPSGPAGTPAAVPLCTAGEAAYIALVMVNEGDRQVVRLAGLKSDSMPAAGADDVEVCEVLEYESP
;
A
#
# COMPACT_ATOMS: atom_id res chain seq x y z
N MET A 1 8.07 43.17 -48.86
CA MET A 1 9.52 43.45 -48.91
C MET A 1 9.85 44.06 -47.55
N ILE A 2 10.62 43.50 -46.63
CA ILE A 2 11.94 42.84 -46.60
C ILE A 2 11.89 41.95 -45.33
N GLY A 3 12.17 40.65 -45.29
CA GLY A 3 13.48 39.99 -45.46
C GLY A 3 13.97 39.44 -44.09
N ALA A 4 13.96 38.10 -43.92
CA ALA A 4 14.48 37.36 -42.75
C ALA A 4 16.03 37.40 -42.63
N PRO A 5 16.68 36.89 -41.55
CA PRO A 5 16.98 35.45 -41.40
C PRO A 5 16.95 34.92 -39.92
N ILE A 6 16.47 33.71 -39.63
CA ILE A 6 17.20 32.40 -39.51
C ILE A 6 18.57 32.47 -38.81
N ALA A 7 18.67 31.80 -37.64
CA ALA A 7 19.91 31.18 -37.17
C ALA A 7 19.64 29.75 -36.66
N ARG A 8 20.15 28.78 -37.44
CA ARG A 8 20.35 27.37 -37.09
C ARG A 8 21.75 27.21 -36.47
N GLY A 9 21.91 26.22 -35.58
CA GLY A 9 23.21 25.67 -35.16
C GLY A 9 23.23 25.42 -33.64
N ALA A 10 23.69 24.29 -33.10
CA ALA A 10 24.64 23.33 -33.65
C ALA A 10 24.43 21.91 -33.05
N MET A 11 24.63 20.92 -33.92
CA MET A 11 25.02 19.54 -33.60
C MET A 11 26.47 19.47 -33.10
N MET A 12 26.86 18.28 -32.60
CA MET A 12 28.23 17.75 -32.36
C MET A 12 28.80 18.13 -30.97
N LYS A 13 29.38 17.25 -30.16
CA LYS A 13 30.22 16.04 -30.37
C LYS A 13 30.11 15.22 -29.08
N SER A 14 29.81 13.93 -29.10
CA SER A 14 30.76 12.83 -29.25
C SER A 14 32.00 12.95 -28.35
N THR A 15 32.05 12.15 -27.28
CA THR A 15 33.31 11.76 -26.63
C THR A 15 33.17 10.31 -26.14
N LEU A 16 33.85 9.43 -26.88
CA LEU A 16 34.07 8.02 -26.55
C LEU A 16 35.32 7.90 -25.65
N PHE A 17 35.21 7.05 -24.61
CA PHE A 17 36.21 6.12 -24.02
C PHE A 17 37.56 6.68 -23.46
N PRO A 18 38.27 6.02 -22.49
CA PRO A 18 38.46 4.57 -22.40
C PRO A 18 38.55 3.87 -21.02
N VAL A 19 38.50 2.53 -21.16
CA VAL A 19 38.89 1.36 -20.36
C VAL A 19 40.03 1.51 -19.32
N LEU A 20 39.85 0.88 -18.15
CA LEU A 20 40.88 0.17 -17.33
C LEU A 20 40.14 -0.91 -16.47
N ALA A 21 40.19 -2.22 -16.75
CA ALA A 21 41.12 -3.27 -16.26
C ALA A 21 41.39 -3.24 -14.73
N ALA A 22 41.49 -4.31 -13.92
CA ALA A 22 41.25 -5.76 -13.95
C ALA A 22 41.54 -6.31 -12.51
N ALA A 23 41.43 -7.64 -12.31
CA ALA A 23 41.84 -8.49 -11.15
C ALA A 23 40.79 -8.69 -10.04
N ILE A 24 40.12 -9.85 -9.92
CA ILE A 24 40.55 -11.20 -9.46
C ILE A 24 41.01 -11.23 -8.00
N ALA A 25 40.19 -11.82 -7.13
CA ALA A 25 40.64 -12.60 -5.97
C ALA A 25 39.60 -13.68 -5.63
N ALA A 26 39.89 -14.92 -6.05
CA ALA A 26 39.26 -16.12 -5.54
C ALA A 26 39.88 -16.46 -4.17
N SER A 27 39.06 -16.90 -3.22
CA SER A 27 39.53 -17.65 -2.05
C SER A 27 38.45 -18.66 -1.67
N ALA A 28 38.74 -19.91 -1.98
CA ALA A 28 38.02 -21.08 -1.53
C ALA A 28 38.62 -21.57 -0.20
N LEU A 29 37.75 -21.86 0.77
CA LEU A 29 37.98 -22.80 1.88
C LEU A 29 36.60 -23.47 2.11
N ALA A 30 36.34 -24.66 1.58
CA ALA A 30 36.76 -25.96 2.10
C ALA A 30 36.40 -26.14 3.58
N GLY A 31 35.31 -26.88 3.83
CA GLY A 31 34.83 -27.22 5.17
C GLY A 31 33.84 -28.39 5.16
N CYS A 32 34.17 -29.48 4.45
CA CYS A 32 33.52 -30.77 4.65
C CYS A 32 33.99 -31.34 5.99
N GLY A 33 33.16 -31.18 7.02
CA GLY A 33 33.30 -31.89 8.29
C GLY A 33 32.43 -33.13 8.29
N ASP A 34 32.99 -34.25 7.83
CA ASP A 34 32.43 -35.57 8.07
C ASP A 34 32.93 -36.06 9.43
N ARG A 35 32.03 -36.16 10.41
CA ARG A 35 32.32 -36.85 11.67
C ARG A 35 31.06 -37.57 12.14
N ALA A 36 31.03 -38.86 11.82
CA ALA A 36 30.26 -39.84 12.55
C ALA A 36 30.59 -39.77 14.04
N SER A 37 29.55 -39.66 14.87
CA SER A 37 29.53 -40.14 16.25
C SER A 37 28.06 -40.32 16.62
N GLU A 38 27.62 -41.56 16.55
CA GLU A 38 26.35 -42.07 17.01
C GLU A 38 26.37 -42.11 18.55
N PRO A 39 25.46 -41.40 19.26
CA PRO A 39 25.19 -41.68 20.65
C PRO A 39 23.92 -42.54 20.74
N SER A 40 24.14 -43.77 21.18
CA SER A 40 23.28 -44.64 21.97
C SER A 40 21.87 -44.08 22.27
N GLN A 41 20.87 -44.85 21.84
CA GLN A 41 19.48 -44.75 22.29
C GLN A 41 19.39 -44.60 23.81
N ALA A 42 18.75 -43.54 24.26
CA ALA A 42 18.07 -43.47 25.54
C ALA A 42 16.65 -42.97 25.26
N SER A 43 15.68 -43.89 25.25
CA SER A 43 14.27 -43.59 25.12
C SER A 43 13.81 -42.71 26.29
N LEU A 44 13.59 -41.43 26.04
CA LEU A 44 12.87 -40.55 26.95
C LEU A 44 11.36 -40.71 26.71
N PRO A 45 10.53 -40.67 27.77
CA PRO A 45 9.08 -40.75 27.64
C PRO A 45 8.57 -39.55 26.85
N SER A 46 7.70 -39.86 25.88
CA SER A 46 7.05 -38.94 24.96
C SER A 46 6.43 -37.75 25.72
N ALA A 47 7.11 -36.61 25.71
CA ALA A 47 6.51 -35.34 26.08
C ALA A 47 5.48 -34.99 25.00
N ALA A 48 4.25 -34.73 25.44
CA ALA A 48 3.14 -34.37 24.58
C ALA A 48 3.53 -33.19 23.68
N THR A 49 3.51 -33.43 22.36
CA THR A 49 3.45 -32.35 21.37
C THR A 49 2.24 -31.46 21.68
N PRO A 50 2.38 -30.12 21.70
CA PRO A 50 1.20 -29.26 21.67
C PRO A 50 0.43 -29.62 20.40
N SER A 51 -0.87 -29.87 20.56
CA SER A 51 -1.77 -30.20 19.46
C SER A 51 -1.55 -29.23 18.31
N ALA A 52 -1.23 -29.75 17.13
CA ALA A 52 -1.30 -28.97 15.90
C ALA A 52 -2.69 -28.32 15.87
N ASP A 53 -2.73 -26.99 15.70
CA ASP A 53 -3.94 -26.23 15.45
C ASP A 53 -4.75 -26.98 14.40
N ARG A 54 -5.87 -27.58 14.84
CA ARG A 54 -6.83 -28.16 13.93
C ARG A 54 -7.38 -26.97 13.15
N VAL A 55 -6.93 -26.83 11.90
CA VAL A 55 -7.66 -26.08 10.88
C VAL A 55 -9.10 -26.55 10.98
N GLN A 56 -9.97 -25.70 11.53
CA GLN A 56 -11.35 -26.03 11.79
C GLN A 56 -12.03 -26.20 10.44
N SER A 57 -12.13 -27.45 9.99
CA SER A 57 -12.75 -27.81 8.72
C SER A 57 -14.13 -27.17 8.67
N ASN A 58 -14.40 -26.38 7.63
CA ASN A 58 -15.67 -25.70 7.41
C ASN A 58 -16.76 -26.74 7.11
N ASP A 59 -17.28 -27.42 8.14
CA ASP A 59 -18.38 -28.37 8.00
C ASP A 59 -19.64 -27.62 7.53
N PRO A 60 -20.16 -27.88 6.32
CA PRO A 60 -21.32 -27.17 5.78
C PRO A 60 -22.62 -27.53 6.50
N THR A 61 -22.63 -28.55 7.36
CA THR A 61 -23.81 -29.01 8.10
C THR A 61 -24.03 -28.26 9.42
N VAL A 62 -23.01 -27.56 9.93
CA VAL A 62 -23.12 -26.72 11.13
C VAL A 62 -23.91 -25.45 10.81
N ARG A 63 -24.94 -25.17 11.60
CA ARG A 63 -25.79 -23.99 11.41
C ARG A 63 -24.95 -22.72 11.49
N ARG A 64 -25.27 -21.73 10.64
CA ARG A 64 -24.48 -20.49 10.47
C ARG A 64 -24.15 -19.78 11.78
N HIS A 65 -25.04 -19.82 12.76
CA HIS A 65 -24.90 -19.16 14.06
C HIS A 65 -24.04 -19.93 15.08
N GLU A 66 -23.74 -21.20 14.82
CA GLU A 66 -22.86 -22.04 15.64
C GLU A 66 -21.43 -22.06 15.09
N ARG A 67 -21.22 -21.50 13.90
CA ARG A 67 -19.89 -21.25 13.34
C ARG A 67 -19.32 -20.03 14.05
N ALA A 68 -18.13 -20.16 14.63
CA ALA A 68 -17.38 -19.00 15.08
C ALA A 68 -17.30 -17.99 13.93
N ALA A 69 -17.58 -16.71 14.23
CA ALA A 69 -17.43 -15.66 13.23
C ALA A 69 -15.99 -15.69 12.69
N PRO A 70 -15.78 -15.49 11.39
CA PRO A 70 -14.44 -15.32 10.85
C PRO A 70 -13.70 -14.23 11.63
N PRO A 71 -12.41 -14.41 11.93
CA PRO A 71 -11.64 -13.38 12.62
C PRO A 71 -11.61 -12.11 11.77
N GLU A 72 -11.94 -10.98 12.36
CA GLU A 72 -11.77 -9.68 11.71
C GLU A 72 -10.28 -9.36 11.60
N LEU A 73 -9.86 -8.84 10.44
CA LEU A 73 -8.49 -8.39 10.24
C LEU A 73 -8.21 -7.26 11.22
N GLN A 74 -7.18 -7.38 12.06
CA GLN A 74 -6.81 -6.34 13.01
C GLN A 74 -6.15 -5.15 12.30
N ALA A 75 -6.35 -3.94 12.83
CA ALA A 75 -5.76 -2.74 12.28
C ALA A 75 -4.25 -2.70 12.52
N LEU A 76 -3.49 -2.37 11.48
CA LEU A 76 -2.08 -2.03 11.62
C LEU A 76 -1.88 -0.55 11.87
N VAL A 77 -2.74 0.27 11.28
CA VAL A 77 -2.65 1.73 11.35
C VAL A 77 -4.00 2.31 11.76
N ASN A 78 -4.07 2.88 12.96
CA ASN A 78 -5.22 3.63 13.48
C ASN A 78 -4.72 4.85 14.27
N GLY A 79 -5.52 5.91 14.30
CA GLY A 79 -5.25 7.15 15.06
C GLY A 79 -5.01 8.37 14.18
N ARG A 80 -4.60 9.47 14.83
CA ARG A 80 -4.34 10.75 14.18
C ARG A 80 -2.87 10.96 13.88
N PHE A 81 -2.57 11.46 12.69
CA PHE A 81 -1.20 11.69 12.21
C PHE A 81 -1.04 13.07 11.57
N GLN A 82 0.14 13.67 11.77
CA GLN A 82 0.52 14.96 11.23
C GLN A 82 1.24 14.79 9.89
N PRO A 83 1.01 15.68 8.90
CA PRO A 83 1.64 15.55 7.58
C PRO A 83 3.16 15.78 7.67
N ARG A 84 3.93 14.93 6.99
CA ARG A 84 5.37 15.08 6.86
C ARG A 84 5.72 15.70 5.50
N GLY A 85 6.15 16.95 5.52
CA GLY A 85 6.58 17.70 4.34
C GLY A 85 5.43 18.29 3.51
N GLU A 86 5.80 19.16 2.56
CA GLU A 86 4.85 20.03 1.85
C GLU A 86 3.82 19.30 1.00
N ARG A 87 4.13 18.08 0.52
CA ARG A 87 3.20 17.28 -0.29
C ARG A 87 2.00 16.83 0.53
N ALA A 88 2.22 16.15 1.65
CA ALA A 88 1.14 15.71 2.55
C ALA A 88 0.36 16.90 3.13
N THR A 89 1.06 17.97 3.52
CA THR A 89 0.40 19.19 4.04
C THR A 89 -0.57 19.79 3.04
N ARG A 90 -0.20 19.86 1.77
CA ARG A 90 -1.03 20.44 0.70
C ARG A 90 -2.12 19.48 0.21
N ALA A 91 -1.85 18.19 0.17
CA ALA A 91 -2.79 17.20 -0.33
C ALA A 91 -3.95 16.97 0.66
N THR A 92 -3.63 16.77 1.94
CA THR A 92 -4.61 16.30 2.94
C THR A 92 -4.55 17.06 4.25
N GLY A 93 -3.43 17.72 4.58
CA GLY A 93 -3.21 18.19 5.95
C GLY A 93 -3.09 17.02 6.92
N ALA A 94 -3.44 17.22 8.20
CA ALA A 94 -3.50 16.11 9.16
C ALA A 94 -4.56 15.08 8.75
N ILE A 95 -4.31 13.80 9.07
CA ILE A 95 -5.26 12.71 8.80
C ILE A 95 -5.61 11.98 10.08
N GLU A 96 -6.81 11.40 10.10
CA GLU A 96 -7.25 10.46 11.12
C GLU A 96 -7.71 9.18 10.44
N ILE A 97 -7.10 8.07 10.85
CA ILE A 97 -7.31 6.73 10.29
C ILE A 97 -8.11 5.92 11.31
N ASP A 98 -9.33 5.57 10.93
CA ASP A 98 -10.21 4.68 11.68
C ASP A 98 -10.34 3.33 10.96
N ASP A 99 -11.10 2.38 11.52
CA ASP A 99 -11.29 1.07 10.90
C ASP A 99 -12.04 1.11 9.57
N HIS A 100 -12.96 2.07 9.41
CA HIS A 100 -13.84 2.16 8.23
C HIS A 100 -13.73 3.48 7.47
N ALA A 101 -12.85 4.38 7.90
CA ALA A 101 -12.71 5.68 7.28
C ALA A 101 -11.28 6.21 7.39
N ILE A 102 -10.93 7.08 6.44
CA ILE A 102 -9.78 7.96 6.55
C ILE A 102 -10.29 9.38 6.35
N SER A 103 -10.25 10.18 7.41
CA SER A 103 -10.57 11.60 7.32
C SER A 103 -9.29 12.41 7.20
N ALA A 104 -9.40 13.55 6.51
CA ALA A 104 -8.32 14.49 6.37
C ALA A 104 -8.81 15.89 6.72
N GLU A 105 -7.89 16.74 7.19
CA GLU A 105 -8.16 18.14 7.44
C GLU A 105 -8.60 18.87 6.16
N LEU A 106 -8.01 18.47 5.03
CA LEU A 106 -8.34 18.96 3.70
C LEU A 106 -9.08 17.87 2.92
N GLY A 107 -10.40 18.00 2.81
CA GLY A 107 -11.27 17.11 2.03
C GLY A 107 -12.38 16.46 2.87
N SER A 108 -13.24 15.69 2.23
CA SER A 108 -14.24 14.87 2.92
C SER A 108 -13.68 13.48 3.25
N ALA A 109 -14.18 12.87 4.33
CA ALA A 109 -13.72 11.53 4.74
C ALA A 109 -13.93 10.47 3.65
N LEU A 110 -12.92 9.63 3.46
CA LEU A 110 -12.97 8.47 2.58
C LEU A 110 -13.56 7.29 3.35
N SER A 111 -14.64 6.70 2.85
CA SER A 111 -15.11 5.40 3.33
C SER A 111 -14.15 4.32 2.85
N THR A 112 -13.62 3.51 3.77
CA THR A 112 -12.64 2.48 3.45
C THR A 112 -12.96 1.16 4.13
N GLU A 113 -12.51 0.06 3.53
CA GLU A 113 -12.58 -1.27 4.15
C GLU A 113 -11.24 -1.96 4.03
N ARG A 114 -10.75 -2.51 5.14
CA ARG A 114 -9.56 -3.36 5.15
C ARG A 114 -9.86 -4.69 4.49
N ILE A 115 -9.17 -4.96 3.38
CA ILE A 115 -9.39 -6.16 2.58
C ILE A 115 -8.25 -7.16 2.70
N ALA A 116 -7.05 -6.71 3.08
CA ALA A 116 -5.90 -7.59 3.28
C ALA A 116 -4.82 -6.95 4.17
N ILE A 117 -4.01 -7.80 4.78
CA ILE A 117 -2.67 -7.47 5.27
C ILE A 117 -1.69 -8.27 4.42
N VAL A 118 -0.89 -7.57 3.64
CA VAL A 118 0.13 -8.15 2.74
C VAL A 118 1.52 -7.83 3.28
N ARG A 119 2.56 -8.43 2.69
CA ARG A 119 3.96 -8.12 3.01
C ARG A 119 4.50 -7.09 2.03
N GLY A 120 5.54 -6.36 2.45
CA GLY A 120 6.27 -5.44 1.59
C GLY A 120 6.82 -6.12 0.33
N ASP A 121 7.23 -7.38 0.38
CA ASP A 121 7.69 -8.09 -0.82
C ASP A 121 6.54 -8.46 -1.77
N ASP A 122 5.29 -8.48 -1.32
CA ASP A 122 4.19 -8.84 -2.22
C ASP A 122 4.04 -7.81 -3.35
N GLN A 123 3.64 -8.30 -4.52
CA GLN A 123 3.45 -7.48 -5.71
C GLN A 123 2.04 -6.89 -5.75
N TYR A 124 1.93 -5.59 -6.00
CA TYR A 124 0.65 -4.91 -6.24
C TYR A 124 0.29 -4.82 -7.73
N ARG A 125 1.30 -5.00 -8.57
CA ARG A 125 1.25 -5.09 -10.03
C ARG A 125 2.41 -5.97 -10.50
N ALA A 126 2.30 -6.57 -11.68
CA ALA A 126 3.37 -7.36 -12.27
C ALA A 126 4.72 -6.60 -12.26
N GLY A 127 5.70 -7.14 -11.52
CA GLY A 127 7.04 -6.58 -11.39
C GLY A 127 7.22 -5.49 -10.33
N GLU A 128 6.14 -5.02 -9.69
CA GLU A 128 6.18 -3.90 -8.75
C GLU A 128 5.70 -4.32 -7.35
N ARG A 129 6.48 -3.95 -6.32
CA ARG A 129 6.30 -4.42 -4.94
C ARG A 129 6.01 -3.28 -3.97
N TYR A 130 5.25 -3.58 -2.91
CA TYR A 130 4.91 -2.59 -1.88
C TYR A 130 6.13 -2.03 -1.14
N SER A 131 7.17 -2.83 -0.94
CA SER A 131 8.44 -2.45 -0.30
C SER A 131 9.14 -1.33 -1.05
N SER A 132 9.14 -1.39 -2.38
CA SER A 132 9.72 -0.35 -3.22
C SER A 132 8.83 0.90 -3.25
N LEU A 133 7.51 0.71 -3.33
CA LEU A 133 6.54 1.81 -3.36
C LEU A 133 6.51 2.61 -2.06
N LEU A 134 6.45 1.93 -0.93
CA LEU A 134 6.34 2.53 0.40
C LEU A 134 7.70 2.69 1.08
N MET A 135 8.81 2.36 0.40
CA MET A 135 10.18 2.45 0.92
C MET A 135 10.41 1.68 2.23
N VAL A 136 9.81 0.49 2.37
CA VAL A 136 9.86 -0.36 3.58
C VAL A 136 10.57 -1.69 3.32
N GLY A 137 10.86 -2.44 4.38
CA GLY A 137 11.43 -3.78 4.27
C GLY A 137 10.48 -4.81 3.65
N ALA A 138 11.04 -5.89 3.12
CA ALA A 138 10.31 -7.00 2.49
C ALA A 138 9.25 -7.65 3.42
N GLU A 139 9.57 -7.80 4.69
CA GLU A 139 8.69 -8.43 5.69
C GLU A 139 7.73 -7.43 6.37
N GLN A 140 7.82 -6.14 6.03
CA GLN A 140 6.99 -5.14 6.66
C GLN A 140 5.51 -5.39 6.30
N PRO A 141 4.60 -5.53 7.28
CA PRO A 141 3.19 -5.69 6.99
C PRO A 141 2.60 -4.39 6.43
N VAL A 142 1.83 -4.52 5.35
CA VAL A 142 1.16 -3.45 4.63
C VAL A 142 -0.33 -3.72 4.66
N GLU A 143 -1.10 -2.76 5.16
CA GLU A 143 -2.55 -2.82 5.20
C GLU A 143 -3.11 -2.31 3.87
N LEU A 144 -3.88 -3.16 3.18
CA LEU A 144 -4.56 -2.79 1.96
C LEU A 144 -6.03 -2.52 2.27
N ARG A 145 -6.49 -1.33 1.87
CA ARG A 145 -7.89 -0.91 2.00
C ARG A 145 -8.51 -0.65 0.64
N ARG A 146 -9.78 -1.03 0.48
CA ARG A 146 -10.63 -0.58 -0.63
C ARG A 146 -11.25 0.75 -0.26
N VAL A 147 -11.33 1.67 -1.21
CA VAL A 147 -12.04 2.94 -1.08
C VAL A 147 -13.42 2.77 -1.70
N TYR A 148 -14.45 3.21 -0.99
CA TYR A 148 -15.80 3.29 -1.51
C TYR A 148 -16.10 4.71 -1.93
N PRO A 149 -16.58 4.93 -3.17
CA PRO A 149 -17.03 6.25 -3.57
C PRO A 149 -18.13 6.71 -2.62
N ALA A 150 -18.11 8.00 -2.27
CA ALA A 150 -19.16 8.58 -1.47
C ALA A 150 -20.50 8.34 -2.18
N PRO A 151 -21.56 7.95 -1.44
CA PRO A 151 -22.87 7.75 -2.06
C PRO A 151 -23.28 9.06 -2.74
N VAL A 152 -23.41 9.02 -4.07
CA VAL A 152 -24.02 10.10 -4.82
C VAL A 152 -25.51 10.07 -4.48
N ASP A 153 -26.00 11.14 -3.86
CA ASP A 153 -27.40 11.26 -3.47
C ASP A 153 -28.31 10.97 -4.66
N ALA A 154 -28.95 9.81 -4.68
CA ALA A 154 -29.93 9.39 -5.68
C ALA A 154 -31.25 10.18 -5.58
N THR A 155 -31.28 11.29 -4.83
CA THR A 155 -32.47 12.10 -4.56
C THR A 155 -32.75 13.16 -5.63
N ALA A 156 -31.94 13.25 -6.70
CA ALA A 156 -32.21 14.15 -7.82
C ALA A 156 -33.20 13.61 -8.87
N ALA A 157 -33.78 12.42 -8.66
CA ALA A 157 -34.69 11.78 -9.63
C ALA A 157 -36.18 12.15 -9.45
N ASP A 158 -36.58 12.85 -8.38
CA ASP A 158 -37.99 13.19 -8.10
C ASP A 158 -38.21 14.68 -7.75
N ALA A 159 -37.50 15.60 -8.39
CA ALA A 159 -37.72 17.04 -8.23
C ALA A 159 -38.36 17.67 -9.50
N ASP A 160 -39.49 17.13 -9.91
CA ASP A 160 -40.38 17.77 -10.88
C ASP A 160 -41.26 18.78 -10.12
N ARG A 161 -40.86 20.07 -10.18
CA ARG A 161 -41.40 21.32 -9.57
C ARG A 161 -40.53 21.91 -8.44
N GLN A 162 -39.69 22.89 -8.78
CA GLN A 162 -39.84 24.29 -8.35
C GLN A 162 -38.68 25.10 -8.96
N ASP A 163 -38.99 26.10 -9.78
CA ASP A 163 -38.03 27.10 -10.28
C ASP A 163 -37.41 27.88 -9.11
N THR A 164 -36.21 27.48 -8.67
CA THR A 164 -35.34 28.33 -7.85
C THR A 164 -33.88 28.00 -8.17
N PRO A 165 -33.07 28.93 -8.71
CA PRO A 165 -31.67 28.66 -9.01
C PRO A 165 -30.86 28.73 -7.71
N SER A 166 -30.95 27.68 -6.89
CA SER A 166 -29.92 27.37 -5.92
C SER A 166 -29.08 26.26 -6.56
N GLY A 167 -27.98 26.64 -7.22
CA GLY A 167 -27.04 25.66 -7.76
C GLY A 167 -26.62 24.69 -6.66
N PRO A 168 -26.38 23.40 -6.97
CA PRO A 168 -26.09 22.42 -5.94
C PRO A 168 -24.84 22.88 -5.20
N ALA A 169 -24.98 23.08 -3.88
CA ALA A 169 -23.84 23.15 -2.98
C ALA A 169 -23.07 21.84 -3.21
N GLY A 170 -21.96 21.95 -3.96
CA GLY A 170 -21.24 20.79 -4.46
C GLY A 170 -20.88 19.86 -3.31
N THR A 171 -21.10 18.56 -3.51
CA THR A 171 -20.57 17.53 -2.62
C THR A 171 -19.09 17.82 -2.40
N PRO A 172 -18.61 17.92 -1.15
CA PRO A 172 -17.21 18.21 -0.88
C PRO A 172 -16.35 17.11 -1.54
N ALA A 173 -15.41 17.53 -2.40
CA ALA A 173 -14.50 16.61 -3.06
C ALA A 173 -13.81 15.73 -2.01
N ALA A 174 -13.80 14.42 -2.28
CA ALA A 174 -13.09 13.42 -1.49
C ALA A 174 -11.61 13.82 -1.30
N VAL A 175 -10.97 13.37 -0.20
CA VAL A 175 -9.54 13.58 0.02
C VAL A 175 -8.77 13.25 -1.29
N PRO A 176 -8.06 14.21 -1.89
CA PRO A 176 -7.45 14.01 -3.19
C PRO A 176 -6.16 13.18 -3.05
N LEU A 177 -6.30 11.86 -2.93
CA LEU A 177 -5.18 10.92 -2.99
C LEU A 177 -4.65 10.73 -4.42
N CYS A 178 -5.40 11.21 -5.42
CA CYS A 178 -5.03 11.21 -6.83
C CYS A 178 -5.24 12.60 -7.42
N THR A 179 -4.26 13.09 -8.20
CA THR A 179 -4.36 14.36 -8.93
C THR A 179 -5.44 14.31 -10.02
N ALA A 180 -5.71 13.13 -10.58
CA ALA A 180 -6.76 12.90 -11.57
C ALA A 180 -7.47 11.56 -11.31
N GLY A 181 -8.81 11.60 -11.22
CA GLY A 181 -9.62 10.45 -10.84
C GLY A 181 -9.63 10.17 -9.34
N GLU A 182 -10.31 9.10 -8.94
CA GLU A 182 -10.41 8.67 -7.54
C GLU A 182 -9.51 7.46 -7.28
N ALA A 183 -8.89 7.39 -6.10
CA ALA A 183 -8.20 6.20 -5.64
C ALA A 183 -9.22 5.10 -5.34
N ALA A 184 -9.05 3.91 -5.89
CA ALA A 184 -9.89 2.75 -5.61
C ALA A 184 -9.35 1.93 -4.44
N TYR A 185 -8.04 2.00 -4.18
CA TYR A 185 -7.37 1.30 -3.09
C TYR A 185 -6.35 2.21 -2.40
N ILE A 186 -6.05 1.90 -1.14
CA ILE A 186 -5.03 2.56 -0.35
C ILE A 186 -4.13 1.49 0.26
N ALA A 187 -2.82 1.64 0.08
CA ALA A 187 -1.83 0.84 0.79
C ALA A 187 -1.24 1.68 1.94
N LEU A 188 -1.31 1.15 3.16
CA LEU A 188 -0.89 1.80 4.39
C LEU A 188 0.19 0.99 5.07
N VAL A 189 1.20 1.67 5.58
CA VAL A 189 2.20 1.05 6.45
C VAL A 189 2.59 2.00 7.57
N MET A 190 2.76 1.45 8.76
CA MET A 190 3.37 2.16 9.89
C MET A 190 4.77 1.59 10.14
N VAL A 191 5.76 2.47 10.19
CA VAL A 191 7.15 2.14 10.49
C VAL A 191 7.66 3.03 11.62
N ASN A 192 8.61 2.53 12.39
CA ASN A 192 9.31 3.34 13.39
C ASN A 192 10.56 3.96 12.75
N GLU A 193 10.62 5.29 12.67
CA GLU A 193 11.82 6.03 12.27
C GLU A 193 12.39 6.75 13.51
N GLY A 194 13.39 6.11 14.15
CA GLY A 194 13.88 6.56 15.45
C GLY A 194 12.80 6.43 16.52
N ASP A 195 12.47 7.54 17.18
CA ASP A 195 11.44 7.58 18.24
C ASP A 195 10.05 7.96 17.70
N ARG A 196 9.88 8.09 16.38
CA ARG A 196 8.62 8.51 15.75
C ARG A 196 7.99 7.36 14.98
N GLN A 197 6.67 7.27 15.06
CA GLN A 197 5.89 6.43 14.15
C GLN A 197 5.61 7.23 12.88
N VAL A 198 6.02 6.69 11.74
CA VAL A 198 5.77 7.26 10.42
C VAL A 198 4.78 6.36 9.70
N VAL A 199 3.69 6.95 9.23
CA VAL A 199 2.72 6.30 8.35
C VAL A 199 3.00 6.71 6.93
N ARG A 200 3.15 5.74 6.04
CA ARG A 200 3.23 5.98 4.60
C ARG A 200 1.97 5.43 3.94
N LEU A 201 1.34 6.27 3.14
CA LEU A 201 0.06 6.03 2.50
C LEU A 201 0.23 6.18 1.00
N ALA A 202 -0.08 5.14 0.23
CA ALA A 202 -0.12 5.18 -1.22
C ALA A 202 -1.55 5.05 -1.73
N GLY A 203 -2.00 6.02 -2.53
CA GLY A 203 -3.24 5.93 -3.29
C GLY A 203 -3.03 5.12 -4.57
N LEU A 204 -3.88 4.14 -4.82
CA LEU A 204 -3.83 3.27 -6.00
C LEU A 204 -5.15 3.40 -6.78
N LYS A 205 -5.03 3.65 -8.07
CA LYS A 205 -6.16 3.66 -9.01
C LYS A 205 -6.14 2.38 -9.81
N SER A 206 -7.25 1.65 -9.82
CA SER A 206 -7.41 0.38 -10.53
C SER A 206 -8.88 -0.03 -10.47
N ASP A 207 -9.34 -0.74 -11.49
CA ASP A 207 -10.63 -1.45 -11.44
C ASP A 207 -10.46 -2.85 -10.82
N SER A 208 -9.26 -3.42 -10.91
CA SER A 208 -8.88 -4.72 -10.34
C SER A 208 -8.36 -4.63 -8.92
N MET A 209 -8.36 -5.76 -8.21
CA MET A 209 -7.69 -5.90 -6.92
C MET A 209 -6.16 -5.82 -7.09
N PRO A 210 -5.43 -4.96 -6.33
CA PRO A 210 -3.98 -4.91 -6.38
C PRO A 210 -3.35 -6.26 -6.03
N ALA A 211 -2.61 -6.81 -7.00
CA ALA A 211 -1.98 -8.13 -6.91
C ALA A 211 -0.95 -8.31 -8.04
N ALA A 212 -0.11 -9.34 -7.94
CA ALA A 212 0.91 -9.66 -8.95
C ALA A 212 0.37 -9.83 -10.38
N GLY A 213 -0.90 -10.23 -10.53
CA GLY A 213 -1.56 -10.43 -11.82
C GLY A 213 -2.32 -9.22 -12.35
N ALA A 214 -2.42 -8.13 -11.59
CA ALA A 214 -3.07 -6.91 -12.04
C ALA A 214 -2.13 -6.13 -12.97
N ASP A 215 -2.67 -5.59 -14.06
CA ASP A 215 -1.96 -4.81 -15.07
C ASP A 215 -2.48 -3.37 -15.19
N ASP A 216 -3.63 -3.07 -14.60
CA ASP A 216 -4.32 -1.78 -14.62
C ASP A 216 -4.07 -0.90 -13.38
N VAL A 217 -3.22 -1.35 -12.44
CA VAL A 217 -2.92 -0.59 -11.22
C VAL A 217 -1.97 0.56 -11.52
N GLU A 218 -2.41 1.78 -11.22
CA GLU A 218 -1.65 3.03 -11.30
C GLU A 218 -1.44 3.60 -9.88
N VAL A 219 -0.20 3.93 -9.54
CA VAL A 219 0.11 4.65 -8.29
C VAL A 219 -0.18 6.13 -8.50
N CYS A 220 -1.07 6.67 -7.69
CA CYS A 220 -1.40 8.09 -7.73
C CYS A 220 -0.36 8.95 -7.00
N GLU A 221 -0.25 8.73 -5.70
CA GLU A 221 0.64 9.50 -4.84
C GLU A 221 1.02 8.68 -3.61
N VAL A 222 2.22 8.96 -3.08
CA VAL A 222 2.70 8.44 -1.80
C VAL A 222 2.92 9.61 -0.85
N LEU A 223 2.18 9.61 0.25
CA LEU A 223 2.17 10.64 1.28
C LEU A 223 2.71 10.06 2.59
N GLU A 224 3.41 10.90 3.35
CA GLU A 224 3.98 10.52 4.64
C GLU A 224 3.38 11.36 5.76
N TYR A 225 3.17 10.71 6.90
CA TYR A 225 2.64 11.32 8.12
C TYR A 225 3.42 10.79 9.32
N GLU A 226 3.44 11.55 10.41
CA GLU A 226 4.05 11.14 11.67
C GLU A 226 3.08 11.23 12.83
N SER A 227 3.29 10.40 13.86
CA SER A 227 2.59 10.55 15.13
C SER A 227 2.87 11.94 15.73
N PRO A 228 1.85 12.59 16.33
CA PRO A 228 2.00 13.93 16.92
C PRO A 228 3.00 14.02 18.07
#